data_AF-A0A9Q9HZM0-F1
#
_entry.id   AF-A0A9Q9HZM0-F1
#
_cell.length_a   1.000
_cell.length_b   1.000
_cell.length_c   1.000
_cell.angle_alpha   90.00
_cell.angle_beta   90.00
_cell.angle_gamma   90.00
#
_symmetry.space_group_name_H-M   'P 1'
#
loop_
_entity.id
_entity.type
_entity.pdbx_description
1 polymer ?
#
loop_
_entity_poly.entity_id
_entity_poly.type
_entity_poly.pdbx_seq_one_letter_code
_entity_poly.pdbx_strand_id
1 'polypeptide(L)'
;MPLETVKAGVSAGGFTADDALLSRLAAASEVSIAGYLRFDLADEFPDGIPADLEQAIIELVRFFYEAHQDGRGTEGQGLPPLVRTLLAPHRKFL
;
A
#
# COMPACT_ATOMS: atom_id res chain seq x y z
N MET A 1 -1.28 5.21 -7.63
CA MET A 1 -2.55 5.72 -7.04
C MET A 1 -2.47 7.23 -6.73
N PRO A 2 -3.57 8.02 -6.81
CA PRO A 2 -3.56 9.43 -6.41
C PRO A 2 -3.33 9.65 -4.91
N LEU A 3 -2.59 10.69 -4.53
CA LEU A 3 -2.26 11.00 -3.13
C LEU A 3 -3.51 11.29 -2.28
N GLU A 4 -4.52 11.96 -2.84
CA GLU A 4 -5.78 12.26 -2.13
C GLU A 4 -6.51 10.98 -1.70
N THR A 5 -6.48 9.93 -2.53
CA THR A 5 -7.04 8.61 -2.20
C THR A 5 -6.31 7.99 -1.01
N VAL A 6 -4.98 8.07 -1.00
CA VAL A 6 -4.14 7.57 0.11
C VAL A 6 -4.48 8.33 1.39
N LYS A 7 -4.53 9.66 1.33
CA LYS A 7 -4.85 10.52 2.48
C LYS A 7 -6.23 10.23 3.05
N ALA A 8 -7.23 10.02 2.20
CA ALA A 8 -8.56 9.59 2.64
C ALA A 8 -8.50 8.23 3.35
N GLY A 9 -7.80 7.26 2.75
CA GLY A 9 -7.69 5.89 3.28
C GLY A 9 -6.97 5.79 4.62
N VAL A 10 -5.96 6.63 4.86
CA VAL A 10 -5.21 6.66 6.14
C VAL A 10 -5.74 7.69 7.14
N SER A 11 -6.89 8.33 6.85
CA SER A 11 -7.48 9.39 7.68
C SER A 11 -6.57 10.62 7.89
N ALA A 12 -5.72 10.94 6.91
CA ALA A 12 -4.82 12.10 6.90
C ALA A 12 -5.26 13.25 5.97
N GLY A 13 -6.53 13.29 5.55
CA GLY A 13 -7.06 14.26 4.58
C GLY A 13 -6.85 15.75 4.90
N GLY A 14 -6.65 16.10 6.17
CA GLY A 14 -6.43 17.49 6.61
C GLY A 14 -4.96 17.89 6.79
N PHE A 15 -4.00 16.98 6.66
CA PHE A 15 -2.59 17.23 6.97
C PHE A 15 -1.77 17.27 5.69
N THR A 16 -1.20 18.43 5.38
CA THR A 16 -0.28 18.60 4.24
C THR A 16 1.18 18.33 4.61
N ALA A 17 1.51 18.35 5.91
CA ALA A 17 2.86 18.13 6.42
C ALA A 17 3.40 16.75 6.02
N ASP A 18 2.52 15.76 5.89
CA ASP A 18 2.88 14.37 5.61
C ASP A 18 2.76 13.99 4.13
N ASP A 19 2.40 14.92 3.22
CA ASP A 19 2.17 14.63 1.80
C ASP A 19 3.38 13.96 1.14
N ALA A 20 4.60 14.46 1.43
CA ALA A 20 5.83 13.89 0.91
C ALA A 20 6.14 12.50 1.49
N LEU A 21 5.79 12.26 2.76
CA LEU A 21 5.96 10.97 3.41
C LEU A 21 4.96 9.96 2.83
N LEU A 22 3.68 10.31 2.79
CA LEU A 22 2.60 9.47 2.26
C LEU A 22 2.84 9.11 0.78
N SER A 23 3.34 10.04 -0.03
CA SER A 23 3.71 9.75 -1.42
C SER A 23 4.83 8.70 -1.52
N ARG A 24 5.86 8.79 -0.66
CA ARG A 24 6.94 7.79 -0.63
C ARG A 24 6.45 6.43 -0.13
N LEU A 25 5.61 6.42 0.90
CA LEU A 25 5.04 5.18 1.43
C LEU A 25 4.11 4.50 0.42
N ALA A 26 3.33 5.27 -0.35
CA ALA A 26 2.50 4.75 -1.43
C ALA A 26 3.36 4.05 -2.50
N ALA A 27 4.42 4.73 -2.98
CA ALA A 27 5.33 4.13 -3.96
C ALA A 27 6.02 2.86 -3.41
N ALA A 28 6.46 2.87 -2.15
CA ALA A 28 7.07 1.69 -1.51
C ALA A 28 6.06 0.52 -1.38
N SER A 29 4.80 0.83 -1.07
CA SER A 29 3.74 -0.16 -0.93
C SER A 29 3.37 -0.80 -2.27
N GLU A 30 3.28 0.00 -3.33
CA GLU A 30 3.07 -0.49 -4.71
C GLU A 30 4.20 -1.45 -5.13
N VAL A 31 5.47 -1.09 -4.88
CA VAL A 31 6.63 -1.96 -5.16
C VAL A 31 6.59 -3.24 -4.33
N SER A 32 6.23 -3.16 -3.04
CA SER A 32 6.16 -4.33 -2.16
C SER A 32 5.08 -5.31 -2.63
N ILE A 33 3.92 -4.81 -3.02
CA ILE A 33 2.81 -5.61 -3.54
C ILE A 33 3.16 -6.22 -4.90
N ALA A 34 3.73 -5.45 -5.82
CA ALA A 34 4.21 -5.95 -7.11
C ALA A 34 5.22 -7.09 -6.93
N GLY A 35 6.18 -6.93 -6.00
CA GLY A 35 7.15 -7.98 -5.66
C GLY A 35 6.50 -9.23 -5.06
N TYR A 36 5.47 -9.07 -4.22
CA TYR A 36 4.72 -10.19 -3.64
C TYR A 36 3.91 -10.96 -4.70
N LEU A 37 3.26 -10.23 -5.61
CA LEU A 37 2.42 -10.78 -6.67
C LEU A 37 3.22 -11.28 -7.89
N ARG A 38 4.49 -10.86 -8.01
CA ARG A 38 5.45 -11.20 -9.07
C ARG A 38 5.06 -10.67 -10.45
N PHE A 39 4.43 -9.50 -10.51
CA PHE A 39 4.20 -8.76 -11.75
C PHE A 39 4.15 -7.26 -11.46
N ASP A 40 4.38 -6.46 -12.49
CA ASP A 40 4.23 -5.01 -12.39
C ASP A 40 2.74 -4.63 -12.44
N LEU A 41 2.30 -3.81 -11.50
CA LEU A 41 0.89 -3.45 -11.37
C LEU A 41 0.40 -2.58 -12.54
N ALA A 42 1.26 -1.72 -13.09
CA ALA A 42 0.92 -0.84 -14.20
C ALA A 42 0.85 -1.63 -15.52
N ASP A 43 1.71 -2.63 -15.69
CA ASP A 43 1.67 -3.52 -16.85
C ASP A 43 0.46 -4.48 -16.83
N GLU A 44 0.13 -5.06 -15.67
CA GLU A 44 -1.00 -6.00 -15.54
C GLU A 44 -2.36 -5.28 -15.57
N PHE A 45 -2.42 -4.06 -15.02
CA PHE A 45 -3.66 -3.28 -14.90
C PHE A 45 -3.53 -1.87 -15.52
N PRO A 46 -3.36 -1.77 -16.85
CA PRO A 46 -3.12 -0.49 -17.52
C PRO A 46 -4.31 0.48 -17.45
N ASP A 47 -5.53 -0.05 -17.32
CA ASP A 47 -6.77 0.73 -17.21
C ASP A 47 -7.09 1.12 -15.76
N GLY A 48 -6.23 0.75 -14.80
CA GLY A 48 -6.41 1.04 -13.39
C GLY A 48 -6.45 -0.22 -12.52
N ILE A 49 -5.98 -0.05 -11.29
CA ILE A 49 -5.80 -1.14 -10.33
C ILE A 49 -7.19 -1.57 -9.78
N PRO A 50 -7.47 -2.88 -9.65
CA PRO A 50 -8.64 -3.38 -8.95
C PRO A 50 -8.81 -2.81 -7.54
N ALA A 51 -10.05 -2.61 -7.11
CA ALA A 51 -10.38 -1.95 -5.84
C ALA A 51 -9.83 -2.68 -4.61
N ASP A 52 -9.72 -4.01 -4.65
CA ASP A 52 -9.14 -4.81 -3.57
C ASP A 52 -7.62 -4.64 -3.47
N LEU A 53 -6.92 -4.53 -4.60
CA LEU A 53 -5.50 -4.16 -4.64
C LEU A 53 -5.28 -2.70 -4.22
N GLU A 54 -6.17 -1.78 -4.60
CA GLU A 54 -6.12 -0.40 -4.12
C GLU A 54 -6.23 -0.36 -2.59
N GLN A 55 -7.21 -1.07 -2.01
CA GLN A 55 -7.35 -1.19 -0.56
C GLN A 55 -6.11 -1.83 0.07
N ALA A 56 -5.51 -2.86 -0.56
CA ALA A 56 -4.30 -3.49 -0.05
C ALA A 56 -3.12 -2.51 0.02
N ILE A 57 -2.97 -1.63 -0.98
CA ILE A 57 -1.95 -0.57 -0.96
C ILE A 57 -2.25 0.40 0.19
N ILE A 58 -3.49 0.84 0.37
CA ILE A 58 -3.89 1.77 1.44
C ILE A 58 -3.58 1.19 2.83
N GLU A 59 -3.94 -0.07 3.08
CA GLU A 59 -3.68 -0.73 4.36
C GLU A 59 -2.18 -0.89 4.64
N LEU A 60 -1.39 -1.14 3.60
CA LEU A 60 0.06 -1.23 3.74
C LEU A 60 0.70 0.14 4.00
N VAL A 61 0.23 1.20 3.34
CA VAL A 61 0.66 2.58 3.62
C VAL A 61 0.30 2.96 5.06
N ARG A 62 -0.93 2.65 5.49
CA ARG A 62 -1.39 2.88 6.87
C ARG A 62 -0.46 2.21 7.88
N PHE A 63 -0.14 0.94 7.66
CA PHE A 63 0.75 0.17 8.52
C PHE A 63 2.14 0.82 8.65
N PHE A 64 2.75 1.24 7.54
CA PHE A 64 4.05 1.92 7.59
C PHE A 64 3.96 3.31 8.22
N TYR A 65 2.88 4.04 7.96
CA TYR A 65 2.66 5.37 8.49
C TYR A 65 2.47 5.34 10.00
N GLU A 66 1.63 4.44 10.52
CA GLU A 66 1.42 4.23 11.95
C GLU A 66 2.72 3.79 12.65
N ALA A 67 3.48 2.87 12.06
CA ALA A 67 4.80 2.48 12.59
C ALA A 67 5.77 3.66 12.67
N HIS A 68 5.79 4.52 11.65
CA HIS A 68 6.59 5.74 11.64
C HIS A 68 6.17 6.71 12.75
N GLN A 69 4.86 6.94 12.93
CA GLN A 69 4.32 7.83 13.97
C GLN A 69 4.62 7.31 15.39
N ASP A 70 4.59 6.00 15.59
CA ASP A 70 4.92 5.35 16.86
C ASP A 70 6.43 5.28 17.14
N GLY A 71 7.27 5.74 16.19
CA GLY A 71 8.73 5.63 16.27
C GLY A 71 9.24 4.18 16.24
N ARG A 72 8.45 3.26 15.69
CA ARG A 72 8.76 1.82 15.62
C ARG A 72 9.22 1.44 14.21
N GLY A 73 10.21 0.56 14.13
CA GLY A 73 10.54 -0.12 12.88
C GLY A 73 9.49 -1.18 12.53
N THR A 74 9.30 -1.43 11.24
CA THR A 74 8.49 -2.57 10.75
C THR A 74 9.33 -3.83 10.50
N GLU A 75 10.57 -3.84 10.98
CA GLU A 75 11.52 -4.93 10.77
C GLU A 75 10.97 -6.25 11.34
N GLY A 76 11.04 -7.32 10.54
CA GLY A 76 10.55 -8.64 10.93
C GLY A 76 9.04 -8.82 10.96
N GLN A 77 8.25 -7.77 10.74
CA GLN A 77 6.80 -7.89 10.58
C GLN A 77 6.48 -8.30 9.14
N GLY A 78 5.78 -9.43 8.98
CA GLY A 78 5.24 -9.82 7.68
C GLY A 78 4.11 -8.90 7.23
N LEU A 79 3.62 -9.10 6.00
CA LEU A 79 2.47 -8.34 5.50
C LEU A 79 1.27 -8.46 6.47
N PRO A 80 0.55 -7.35 6.75
CA PRO A 80 -0.64 -7.39 7.58
C PRO A 80 -1.63 -8.48 7.12
N PRO A 81 -2.32 -9.19 8.03
CA PRO A 81 -3.23 -10.26 7.66
C PRO A 81 -4.29 -9.86 6.63
N LEU A 82 -4.86 -8.67 6.77
CA LEU A 82 -5.84 -8.11 5.83
C LEU A 82 -5.25 -7.93 4.43
N VAL A 83 -4.03 -7.36 4.33
CA VAL A 83 -3.31 -7.21 3.06
C VAL A 83 -3.15 -8.57 2.39
N ARG A 84 -2.71 -9.61 3.13
CA ARG A 84 -2.57 -10.96 2.56
C ARG A 84 -3.90 -11.52 2.02
N THR A 85 -5.02 -11.27 2.70
CA THR A 85 -6.35 -11.69 2.25
C THR A 85 -6.75 -11.00 0.96
N LEU A 86 -6.52 -9.69 0.84
CA LEU A 86 -6.82 -8.91 -0.36
C LEU A 86 -5.93 -9.31 -1.55
N LEU A 87 -4.67 -9.68 -1.30
CA LEU A 87 -3.73 -10.12 -2.34
C LEU A 87 -3.95 -11.57 -2.79
N ALA A 88 -4.64 -12.40 -2.00
CA ALA A 88 -4.77 -13.83 -2.25
C ALA A 88 -5.38 -14.19 -3.62
N PRO A 89 -6.44 -13.52 -4.11
CA PRO A 89 -7.03 -13.81 -5.43
C PRO A 89 -6.11 -13.48 -6.61
N HIS A 90 -5.17 -12.55 -6.42
CA HIS A 90 -4.26 -12.05 -7.46
C HIS A 90 -2.94 -12.82 -7.51
N ARG A 91 -2.70 -13.70 -6.53
CA ARG A 91 -1.43 -14.41 -6.42
C ARG A 91 -1.35 -15.50 -7.48
N LYS A 92 -0.43 -15.32 -8.44
CA LYS A 92 -0.09 -16.35 -9.43
C LYS A 92 0.74 -17.44 -8.74
N PHE A 93 0.20 -18.65 -8.62
CA PHE A 93 0.97 -19.83 -8.23
C PHE A 93 1.78 -20.27 -9.45
N LEU A 94 3.04 -19.81 -9.51
CA LEU A 94 4.04 -20.34 -10.42
C LEU A 94 4.57 -21.68 -9.93
#